data_AF-A0A226Q6G8-F1
#
_entry.id   AF-A0A226Q6G8-F1
#
_cell.length_a   1.000
_cell.length_b   1.000
_cell.length_c   1.000
_cell.angle_alpha   90.00
_cell.angle_beta   90.00
_cell.angle_gamma   90.00
#
_symmetry.space_group_name_H-M   'P 1'
#
loop_
_entity.id
_entity.type
_entity.pdbx_description
1 polymer ?
#
loop_
_entity_poly.entity_id
_entity_poly.type
_entity_poly.pdbx_seq_one_letter_code
_entity_poly.pdbx_strand_id
1 'polypeptide(L)'
;MIPDNIKKDHVFMAIKEIDENGIPASRNSTKFQLSYNNRLYPPKYVLSLANKYANGKELQPWEFSGGVETNNFLEKLGFKIVSKAPSKIKTGSEKDNKDCHVARSKGGMKNKHNHRCSECKNTIIDMFRAIFGNVKIEHKMEIKARLEDYIHESYYKDLAAIYNALKNYRGNESFVRSKFLKSSDLYIPQPGFVVELDESQHFSEARKISLTHYPKGLKTGFNVNKWIEQCEKIMSKDNNPHDRDEQRAWYDTLRDFLPLIKGLQPTVRISLLDYTWCELDPNKEEDVELFKSLVLNIDTVDEQIR
;
A
#
# COMPACT_ATOMS: atom_id res chain seq x y z
N MET A 1 10.77 16.69 16.22
CA MET A 1 10.34 17.31 17.48
C MET A 1 9.02 18.00 17.20
N ILE A 2 8.05 17.93 18.11
CA ILE A 2 6.73 18.56 17.93
C ILE A 2 6.90 20.10 17.97
N PRO A 3 6.44 20.85 16.96
CA PRO A 3 6.43 22.32 16.99
C PRO A 3 5.57 22.86 18.14
N ASP A 4 6.10 23.82 18.87
CA ASP A 4 5.46 24.46 20.02
C ASP A 4 4.34 25.45 19.64
N ASN A 5 4.29 25.86 18.37
CA ASN A 5 3.26 26.76 17.85
C ASN A 5 1.90 26.06 17.59
N ILE A 6 1.80 24.74 17.77
CA ILE A 6 0.52 24.02 17.68
C ILE A 6 -0.33 24.35 18.91
N LYS A 7 -1.49 24.97 18.67
CA LYS A 7 -2.46 25.37 19.70
C LYS A 7 -3.67 24.44 19.73
N LYS A 8 -4.49 24.60 20.78
CA LYS A 8 -5.72 23.84 21.02
C LYS A 8 -6.68 23.87 19.82
N ASP A 9 -6.80 25.02 19.15
CA ASP A 9 -7.69 25.19 17.99
C ASP A 9 -7.28 24.32 16.80
N HIS A 10 -5.97 24.17 16.54
CA HIS A 10 -5.48 23.29 15.48
C HIS A 10 -5.81 21.82 15.75
N VAL A 11 -5.80 21.42 17.02
CA VAL A 11 -6.20 20.08 17.45
C VAL A 11 -7.70 19.86 17.23
N PHE A 12 -8.55 20.87 17.46
CA PHE A 12 -9.98 20.77 17.14
C PHE A 12 -10.24 20.65 15.64
N MET A 13 -9.51 21.41 14.81
CA MET A 13 -9.59 21.31 13.36
C MET A 13 -9.17 19.91 12.87
N ALA A 14 -8.11 19.34 13.46
CA ALA A 14 -7.70 17.97 13.19
C ALA A 14 -8.76 16.93 13.59
N ILE A 15 -9.41 17.08 14.73
CA ILE A 15 -10.50 16.18 15.17
C ILE A 15 -11.67 16.26 14.19
N LYS A 16 -12.05 17.47 13.76
CA LYS A 16 -13.11 17.67 12.77
C LYS A 16 -12.78 16.99 11.44
N GLU A 17 -11.54 17.14 10.96
CA GLU A 17 -11.09 16.46 9.73
C GLU A 17 -11.15 14.93 9.86
N ILE A 18 -10.83 14.39 11.04
CA ILE A 18 -10.95 12.95 11.32
C ILE A 18 -12.42 12.51 11.36
N ASP A 19 -13.32 13.31 11.93
CA ASP A 19 -14.75 12.99 11.95
C ASP A 19 -15.37 12.98 10.54
N GLU A 20 -14.86 13.81 9.63
CA GLU A 20 -15.32 13.90 8.23
C GLU A 20 -14.71 12.81 7.34
N ASN A 21 -13.40 12.58 7.45
CA ASN A 21 -12.65 11.70 6.52
C ASN A 21 -12.33 10.31 7.09
N GLY A 22 -12.57 10.11 8.38
CA GLY A 22 -12.22 8.90 9.09
C GLY A 22 -10.74 8.78 9.44
N ILE A 23 -10.39 7.66 10.06
CA ILE A 23 -9.01 7.35 10.49
C ILE A 23 -8.45 6.28 9.56
N PRO A 24 -7.36 6.56 8.81
CA PRO A 24 -6.67 5.54 8.04
C PRO A 24 -6.18 4.40 8.95
N ALA A 25 -6.31 3.14 8.51
CA ALA A 25 -5.94 1.99 9.33
C ALA A 25 -4.47 2.03 9.82
N SER A 26 -3.57 2.55 8.98
CA SER A 26 -2.14 2.77 9.28
C SER A 26 -1.88 3.84 10.36
N ARG A 27 -2.86 4.71 10.60
CA ARG A 27 -2.80 5.81 11.59
C ARG A 27 -3.60 5.50 12.85
N ASN A 28 -4.16 4.30 12.97
CA ASN A 28 -4.81 3.85 14.20
C ASN A 28 -3.84 3.75 15.37
N SER A 29 -4.34 4.06 16.56
CA SER A 29 -3.52 3.93 17.76
C SER A 29 -3.54 2.51 18.33
N THR A 30 -2.35 2.07 18.74
CA THR A 30 -2.12 0.75 19.31
C THR A 30 -2.20 0.76 20.83
N LYS A 31 -1.81 1.86 21.49
CA LYS A 31 -1.65 1.93 22.97
C LYS A 31 -2.43 3.05 23.66
N PHE A 32 -2.63 4.20 23.01
CA PHE A 32 -3.23 5.38 23.63
C PHE A 32 -4.30 5.99 22.73
N GLN A 33 -5.33 6.57 23.30
CA GLN A 33 -6.41 7.25 22.58
C GLN A 33 -6.66 8.63 23.20
N LEU A 34 -6.88 9.64 22.38
CA LEU A 34 -7.35 10.95 22.81
C LEU A 34 -8.87 10.88 22.92
N SER A 35 -9.42 11.24 24.08
CA SER A 35 -10.85 11.24 24.36
C SER A 35 -11.41 12.66 24.25
N TYR A 36 -12.36 12.86 23.35
CA TYR A 36 -13.05 14.14 23.16
C TYR A 36 -14.50 13.90 22.73
N ASN A 37 -15.47 14.58 23.37
CA ASN A 37 -16.92 14.43 23.11
C ASN A 37 -17.41 12.97 22.99
N ASN A 38 -17.01 12.12 23.96
CA ASN A 38 -17.32 10.67 23.99
C ASN A 38 -16.82 9.86 22.78
N ARG A 39 -15.89 10.41 21.99
CA ARG A 39 -15.20 9.73 20.89
C ARG A 39 -13.71 9.57 21.19
N LEU A 40 -13.08 8.61 20.51
CA LEU A 40 -11.69 8.23 20.71
C LEU A 40 -10.89 8.40 19.42
N TYR A 41 -9.78 9.10 19.51
CA TYR A 41 -8.95 9.49 18.37
C TYR A 41 -7.50 9.02 18.55
N PRO A 42 -6.75 8.67 17.49
CA PRO A 42 -5.34 8.31 17.62
C PRO A 42 -4.50 9.56 17.91
N PRO A 43 -3.83 9.67 19.07
CA PRO A 43 -3.14 10.90 19.48
C PRO A 43 -2.08 11.35 18.48
N LYS A 44 -1.32 10.39 17.94
CA LYS A 44 -0.26 10.66 16.97
C LYS A 44 -0.84 11.21 15.65
N TYR A 45 -1.98 10.68 15.21
CA TYR A 45 -2.61 11.15 13.99
C TYR A 45 -3.27 12.52 14.15
N VAL A 46 -3.93 12.75 15.29
CA VAL A 46 -4.49 14.05 15.65
C VAL A 46 -3.39 15.13 15.62
N LEU A 47 -2.24 14.86 16.24
CA LEU A 47 -1.14 15.83 16.28
C LEU A 47 -0.50 16.08 14.90
N SER A 48 -0.43 15.02 14.11
CA SER A 48 0.04 15.06 12.72
C SER A 48 -0.81 16.03 11.88
N LEU A 49 -2.14 15.89 11.94
CA LEU A 49 -3.09 16.81 11.29
C LEU A 49 -3.12 18.20 11.94
N ALA A 50 -2.93 18.33 13.25
CA ALA A 50 -2.90 19.63 13.89
C ALA A 50 -1.75 20.50 13.34
N ASN A 51 -0.62 19.88 12.96
CA ASN A 51 0.46 20.60 12.31
C ASN A 51 0.09 21.11 10.91
N LYS A 52 -0.78 20.41 10.18
CA LYS A 52 -1.29 20.87 8.88
C LYS A 52 -2.00 22.20 9.03
N TYR A 53 -2.80 22.36 10.09
CA TYR A 53 -3.49 23.62 10.38
C TYR A 53 -2.57 24.70 10.95
N ALA A 54 -1.54 24.32 11.71
CA ALA A 54 -0.60 25.27 12.30
C ALA A 54 0.42 25.83 11.28
N ASN A 55 0.89 24.96 10.38
CA ASN A 55 2.11 25.16 9.59
C ASN A 55 1.93 24.84 8.10
N GLY A 56 0.71 24.54 7.66
CA GLY A 56 0.39 24.23 6.26
C GLY A 56 0.80 22.83 5.78
N LYS A 57 1.44 22.03 6.64
CA LYS A 57 1.89 20.65 6.31
C LYS A 57 1.60 19.66 7.43
N GLU A 58 1.21 18.44 7.08
CA GLU A 58 1.05 17.37 8.06
C GLU A 58 2.42 16.99 8.68
N LEU A 59 2.45 16.79 10.00
CA LEU A 59 3.63 16.29 10.72
C LEU A 59 3.79 14.81 10.44
N GLN A 60 4.88 14.40 9.81
CA GLN A 60 5.07 13.01 9.42
C GLN A 60 5.32 12.10 10.64
N PRO A 61 4.88 10.83 10.63
CA PRO A 61 5.00 9.94 11.78
C PRO A 61 6.43 9.73 12.30
N TRP A 62 7.48 9.96 11.50
CA TRP A 62 8.87 9.86 11.94
C TRP A 62 9.46 11.17 12.46
N GLU A 63 8.82 12.33 12.20
CA GLU A 63 9.29 13.62 12.71
C GLU A 63 9.12 13.75 14.23
N PHE A 64 8.31 12.88 14.84
CA PHE A 64 8.06 12.86 16.28
C PHE A 64 7.68 11.46 16.76
N SER A 65 8.01 11.17 18.02
CA SER A 65 7.70 9.89 18.63
C SER A 65 6.23 9.84 19.09
N GLY A 66 5.61 8.68 18.87
CA GLY A 66 4.30 8.39 19.44
C GLY A 66 4.43 8.01 20.92
N GLY A 67 3.32 7.97 21.65
CA GLY A 67 3.33 7.64 23.08
C GLY A 67 3.66 8.86 23.92
N VAL A 68 4.69 8.79 24.78
CA VAL A 68 4.96 9.79 25.82
C VAL A 68 5.11 11.21 25.25
N GLU A 69 5.89 11.41 24.18
CA GLU A 69 6.11 12.75 23.60
C GLU A 69 4.79 13.36 23.10
N THR A 70 4.04 12.62 22.28
CA THR A 70 2.74 13.07 21.75
C THR A 70 1.71 13.28 22.86
N ASN A 71 1.60 12.33 23.79
CA ASN A 71 0.60 12.36 24.85
C ASN A 71 0.83 13.56 25.77
N ASN A 72 2.08 13.77 26.23
CA ASN A 72 2.42 14.90 27.08
C ASN A 72 2.13 16.24 26.41
N PHE A 73 2.36 16.34 25.08
CA PHE A 73 2.06 17.55 24.33
C PHE A 73 0.55 17.84 24.30
N LEU A 74 -0.27 16.83 23.99
CA LEU A 74 -1.72 16.97 23.93
C LEU A 74 -2.35 17.20 25.31
N GLU A 75 -1.81 16.59 26.36
CA GLU A 75 -2.24 16.82 27.75
C GLU A 75 -1.95 18.25 28.20
N LYS A 76 -0.80 18.83 27.83
CA LYS A 76 -0.48 20.25 28.08
C LYS A 76 -1.46 21.21 27.40
N LEU A 77 -2.05 20.81 26.26
CA LEU A 77 -3.11 21.57 25.57
C LEU A 77 -4.51 21.32 26.17
N GLY A 78 -4.62 20.49 27.21
CA GLY A 78 -5.85 20.21 27.94
C GLY A 78 -6.69 19.07 27.38
N PHE A 79 -6.12 18.17 26.57
CA PHE A 79 -6.81 16.98 26.07
C PHE A 79 -6.58 15.77 26.99
N LYS A 80 -7.61 14.94 27.14
CA LYS A 80 -7.54 13.72 27.96
C LYS A 80 -7.03 12.54 27.11
N ILE A 81 -5.96 11.89 27.54
CA ILE A 81 -5.45 10.65 26.94
C ILE A 81 -5.86 9.45 27.79
N VAL A 82 -6.29 8.37 27.15
CA VAL A 82 -6.65 7.10 27.78
C VAL A 82 -5.82 5.95 27.21
N SER A 83 -5.48 4.96 28.02
CA SER A 83 -4.76 3.76 27.56
C SER A 83 -5.74 2.73 26.98
N LYS A 84 -5.33 2.07 25.90
CA LYS A 84 -6.07 0.95 25.30
C LYS A 84 -5.78 -0.30 26.12
N ALA A 85 -6.84 -0.94 26.65
CA ALA A 85 -6.67 -2.16 27.43
C ALA A 85 -5.97 -3.26 26.60
N PRO A 86 -5.04 -4.04 27.18
CA PRO A 86 -4.31 -5.06 26.44
C PRO A 86 -5.25 -6.19 26.02
N SER A 87 -5.41 -6.38 24.70
CA SER A 87 -6.03 -7.57 24.12
C SER A 87 -5.09 -8.76 24.30
N LYS A 88 -5.45 -9.70 25.18
CA LYS A 88 -4.70 -10.94 25.44
C LYS A 88 -4.68 -11.83 24.19
N ILE A 89 -3.54 -11.93 23.51
CA ILE A 89 -3.16 -13.12 22.74
C ILE A 89 -1.76 -13.52 23.22
N LYS A 90 -1.66 -14.71 23.80
CA LYS A 90 -0.45 -15.31 24.40
C LYS A 90 0.36 -16.06 23.35
N THR A 91 1.69 -15.88 23.40
CA THR A 91 2.78 -16.90 23.35
C THR A 91 4.08 -16.07 23.26
N GLY A 92 4.92 -15.90 24.30
CA GLY A 92 5.87 -16.88 24.84
C GLY A 92 6.91 -17.23 23.77
N SER A 93 8.18 -16.79 23.78
CA SER A 93 9.15 -16.77 24.88
C SER A 93 10.29 -15.74 24.68
N GLU A 94 10.69 -15.12 25.80
CA GLU A 94 11.99 -14.48 26.10
C GLU A 94 13.16 -15.52 25.99
N LYS A 95 14.47 -15.23 25.88
CA LYS A 95 15.36 -14.07 26.09
C LYS A 95 16.72 -14.47 25.45
N ASP A 96 17.52 -13.50 25.02
CA ASP A 96 18.87 -13.33 25.57
C ASP A 96 19.50 -12.01 25.12
N ASN A 97 20.01 -11.31 26.13
CA ASN A 97 20.53 -9.95 26.11
C ASN A 97 22.06 -10.05 26.21
N LYS A 98 22.82 -9.23 25.47
CA LYS A 98 24.15 -8.79 25.91
C LYS A 98 24.56 -7.48 25.21
N ASP A 99 24.97 -6.55 26.06
CA ASP A 99 25.32 -5.17 25.82
C ASP A 99 26.56 -4.95 24.93
N CYS A 100 26.61 -3.79 24.27
CA CYS A 100 27.76 -2.87 24.42
C CYS A 100 27.43 -1.43 23.98
N HIS A 101 27.64 -0.48 24.91
CA HIS A 101 28.00 0.93 24.64
C HIS A 101 29.33 0.96 23.85
N VAL A 102 29.77 1.93 23.02
CA VAL A 102 29.70 3.40 22.95
C VAL A 102 30.08 3.77 21.49
N ALA A 103 29.48 4.82 20.91
CA ALA A 103 30.17 5.95 20.25
C ALA A 103 29.26 6.68 19.25
N ARG A 104 28.95 7.93 19.58
CA ARG A 104 28.40 8.93 18.66
C ARG A 104 29.48 9.30 17.65
N SER A 105 29.19 9.16 16.37
CA SER A 105 29.83 9.92 15.31
C SER A 105 28.75 10.68 14.52
N LYS A 106 28.89 12.01 14.53
CA LYS A 106 28.12 12.93 13.70
C LYS A 106 28.51 12.69 12.24
N GLY A 107 27.55 12.25 11.43
CA GLY A 107 27.68 12.13 9.97
C GLY A 107 26.29 12.01 9.37
N GLY A 108 25.98 12.83 8.37
CA GLY A 108 24.63 13.02 7.82
C GLY A 108 23.91 11.72 7.47
N MET A 109 22.69 11.57 8.00
CA MET A 109 21.82 10.42 7.71
C MET A 109 21.25 10.56 6.30
N LYS A 110 21.93 10.02 5.29
CA LYS A 110 21.26 9.57 4.07
C LYS A 110 20.38 8.38 4.47
N ASN A 111 19.06 8.52 4.37
CA ASN A 111 18.14 7.41 4.57
C ASN A 111 18.55 6.26 3.63
N LYS A 112 18.93 5.11 4.19
CA LYS A 112 19.22 3.92 3.39
C LYS A 112 17.90 3.41 2.80
N HIS A 113 17.71 3.67 1.52
CA HIS A 113 16.64 3.05 0.73
C HIS A 113 16.77 1.51 0.80
N ASN A 114 15.65 0.84 1.00
CA ASN A 114 15.53 -0.62 0.90
C ASN A 114 14.13 -0.99 0.34
N HIS A 115 13.93 -2.26 0.01
CA HIS A 115 12.70 -2.79 -0.58
C HIS A 115 11.43 -2.66 0.30
N ARG A 116 11.54 -2.15 1.53
CA ARG A 116 10.42 -1.87 2.47
C ARG A 116 10.35 -0.39 2.85
N CYS A 117 10.94 0.49 2.04
CA CYS A 117 10.90 1.92 2.28
C CYS A 117 9.44 2.41 2.29
N SER A 118 8.97 2.95 3.41
CA SER A 118 7.63 3.55 3.50
C SER A 118 7.51 4.79 2.61
N GLU A 119 8.60 5.54 2.47
CA GLU A 119 8.65 6.76 1.64
C GLU A 119 8.46 6.43 0.17
N CYS A 120 9.08 5.34 -0.30
CA CYS A 120 8.50 4.37 -1.25
C CYS A 120 7.10 4.67 -1.78
N LYS A 121 6.16 4.16 -0.97
CA LYS A 121 4.73 4.12 -1.21
C LYS A 121 4.12 5.51 -1.11
N ASN A 122 4.57 6.34 -0.16
CA ASN A 122 4.04 7.69 0.02
C ASN A 122 4.30 8.54 -1.23
N THR A 123 5.54 8.54 -1.75
CA THR A 123 5.88 9.32 -2.94
C THR A 123 5.10 8.84 -4.16
N ILE A 124 4.93 7.53 -4.35
CA ILE A 124 4.09 6.99 -5.44
C ILE A 124 2.64 7.52 -5.33
N ILE A 125 2.06 7.52 -4.13
CA ILE A 125 0.70 8.03 -3.92
C ILE A 125 0.64 9.52 -4.26
N ASP A 126 1.61 10.31 -3.80
CA ASP A 126 1.63 11.74 -4.04
C ASP A 126 1.88 12.08 -5.51
N MET A 127 2.66 11.26 -6.23
CA MET A 127 2.78 11.35 -7.68
C MET A 127 1.44 11.10 -8.39
N PHE A 128 0.72 10.04 -8.03
CA PHE A 128 -0.62 9.81 -8.59
C PHE A 128 -1.60 10.94 -8.26
N ARG A 129 -1.50 11.56 -7.08
CA ARG A 129 -2.31 12.75 -6.73
C ARG A 129 -1.94 13.96 -7.56
N ALA A 130 -0.66 14.19 -7.82
CA ALA A 130 -0.21 15.27 -8.69
C ALA A 130 -0.75 15.10 -10.12
N ILE A 131 -0.85 13.85 -10.61
CA ILE A 131 -1.29 13.54 -11.97
C ILE A 131 -2.81 13.52 -12.12
N PHE A 132 -3.52 12.84 -11.22
CA PHE A 132 -4.95 12.55 -11.36
C PHE A 132 -5.84 13.22 -10.29
N GLY A 133 -5.22 13.93 -9.34
CA GLY A 133 -5.91 14.53 -8.20
C GLY A 133 -6.35 13.50 -7.17
N ASN A 134 -7.45 12.80 -7.45
CA ASN A 134 -8.06 11.90 -6.48
C ASN A 134 -7.46 10.49 -6.54
N VAL A 135 -7.01 9.98 -5.39
CA VAL A 135 -6.46 8.64 -5.22
C VAL A 135 -7.09 7.99 -4.00
N LYS A 136 -7.71 6.83 -4.17
CA LYS A 136 -8.22 6.01 -3.06
C LYS A 136 -7.18 4.96 -2.67
N ILE A 137 -6.87 4.88 -1.38
CA ILE A 137 -5.92 3.91 -0.82
C ILE A 137 -6.69 2.72 -0.25
N GLU A 138 -6.16 1.51 -0.41
CA GLU A 138 -6.77 0.25 0.07
C GLU A 138 -8.23 0.12 -0.39
N HIS A 139 -8.48 0.41 -1.67
CA HIS A 139 -9.82 0.44 -2.20
C HIS A 139 -10.41 -0.97 -2.27
N LYS A 140 -11.51 -1.19 -1.54
CA LYS A 140 -12.22 -2.46 -1.55
C LYS A 140 -13.19 -2.51 -2.74
N MET A 141 -13.01 -3.51 -3.59
CA MET A 141 -13.95 -3.86 -4.64
C MET A 141 -14.49 -5.27 -4.40
N GLU A 142 -15.76 -5.49 -4.70
CA GLU A 142 -16.36 -6.82 -4.63
C GLU A 142 -15.97 -7.63 -5.87
N ILE A 143 -14.82 -8.30 -5.78
CA ILE A 143 -14.26 -9.17 -6.81
C ILE A 143 -14.27 -10.59 -6.26
N LYS A 144 -14.97 -11.49 -6.93
CA LYS A 144 -15.05 -12.89 -6.53
C LYS A 144 -13.72 -13.59 -6.81
N ALA A 145 -13.27 -14.45 -5.91
CA ALA A 145 -11.93 -15.01 -6.00
C ALA A 145 -11.89 -16.44 -6.56
N ARG A 146 -13.04 -17.11 -6.71
CA ARG A 146 -13.09 -18.51 -7.17
C ARG A 146 -13.27 -18.57 -8.67
N LEU A 147 -12.68 -19.58 -9.32
CA LEU A 147 -12.77 -19.74 -10.78
C LEU A 147 -14.23 -20.00 -11.22
N GLU A 148 -14.98 -20.79 -10.45
CA GLU A 148 -16.36 -21.17 -10.76
C GLU A 148 -17.30 -19.96 -10.86
N ASP A 149 -16.97 -18.86 -10.19
CA ASP A 149 -17.75 -17.63 -10.21
C ASP A 149 -17.74 -16.93 -11.59
N TYR A 150 -16.87 -17.37 -12.51
CA TYR A 150 -16.68 -16.79 -13.85
C TYR A 150 -17.14 -17.72 -14.98
N ILE A 151 -17.82 -18.84 -14.70
CA ILE A 151 -18.11 -19.89 -15.70
C ILE A 151 -18.91 -19.41 -16.93
N HIS A 152 -19.67 -18.33 -16.80
CA HIS A 152 -20.48 -17.75 -17.87
C HIS A 152 -19.80 -16.56 -18.58
N GLU A 153 -18.61 -16.18 -18.15
CA GLU A 153 -17.88 -15.04 -18.70
C GLU A 153 -17.07 -15.45 -19.94
N SER A 154 -16.94 -14.53 -20.90
CA SER A 154 -16.21 -14.81 -22.16
C SER A 154 -14.74 -15.19 -21.94
N TYR A 155 -14.13 -14.64 -20.87
CA TYR A 155 -12.74 -14.85 -20.48
C TYR A 155 -12.53 -16.02 -19.51
N TYR A 156 -13.57 -16.83 -19.25
CA TYR A 156 -13.48 -17.99 -18.36
C TYR A 156 -12.37 -18.95 -18.78
N LYS A 157 -12.25 -19.24 -20.07
CA LYS A 157 -11.26 -20.20 -20.59
C LYS A 157 -9.82 -19.76 -20.31
N ASP A 158 -9.55 -18.46 -20.39
CA ASP A 158 -8.25 -17.88 -20.10
C ASP A 158 -7.93 -18.00 -18.60
N LEU A 159 -8.89 -17.61 -17.74
CA LEU A 159 -8.77 -17.79 -16.29
C LEU A 159 -8.59 -19.25 -15.89
N ALA A 160 -9.32 -20.18 -16.52
CA ALA A 160 -9.21 -21.61 -16.26
C ALA A 160 -7.83 -22.17 -16.67
N ALA A 161 -7.28 -21.73 -17.80
CA ALA A 161 -5.93 -22.12 -18.22
C ALA A 161 -4.88 -21.69 -17.20
N ILE A 162 -4.93 -20.42 -16.75
CA ILE A 162 -4.02 -19.89 -15.72
C ILE A 162 -4.19 -20.64 -14.40
N TYR A 163 -5.43 -20.83 -13.95
CA TYR A 163 -5.74 -21.57 -12.72
C TYR A 163 -5.18 -22.99 -12.74
N ASN A 164 -5.39 -23.71 -13.83
CA ASN A 164 -4.90 -25.08 -13.99
C ASN A 164 -3.36 -25.14 -14.06
N ALA A 165 -2.71 -24.16 -14.69
CA ALA A 165 -1.26 -24.07 -14.69
C ALA A 165 -0.70 -23.87 -13.27
N LEU A 166 -1.31 -23.00 -12.47
CA LEU A 166 -0.95 -22.80 -11.06
C LEU A 166 -1.21 -24.05 -10.23
N LYS A 167 -2.36 -24.70 -10.42
CA LYS A 167 -2.73 -25.97 -9.75
C LYS A 167 -1.67 -27.05 -10.00
N ASN A 168 -1.22 -27.20 -11.24
CA ASN A 168 -0.27 -28.23 -11.65
C ASN A 168 1.18 -27.94 -11.25
N TYR A 169 1.52 -26.69 -10.94
CA TYR A 169 2.91 -26.30 -10.62
C TYR A 169 3.50 -27.08 -9.44
N ARG A 170 2.78 -27.15 -8.32
CA ARG A 170 3.16 -27.95 -7.12
C ARG A 170 2.12 -28.99 -6.73
N GLY A 171 1.12 -29.21 -7.58
CA GLY A 171 0.08 -30.22 -7.37
C GLY A 171 -0.90 -29.89 -6.25
N ASN A 172 -1.19 -28.61 -5.99
CA ASN A 172 -2.14 -28.20 -4.95
C ASN A 172 -3.47 -27.74 -5.54
N GLU A 173 -4.55 -28.39 -5.13
CA GLU A 173 -5.89 -28.12 -5.66
C GLU A 173 -6.64 -26.98 -4.95
N SER A 174 -6.18 -26.52 -3.78
CA SER A 174 -6.95 -25.66 -2.87
C SER A 174 -6.22 -24.37 -2.46
N PHE A 175 -5.51 -23.74 -3.41
CA PHE A 175 -4.78 -22.50 -3.13
C PHE A 175 -5.68 -21.25 -3.02
N VAL A 176 -6.94 -21.32 -3.47
CA VAL A 176 -7.92 -20.22 -3.31
C VAL A 176 -8.70 -20.39 -2.02
N ARG A 177 -8.45 -19.50 -1.05
CA ARG A 177 -9.06 -19.58 0.29
C ARG A 177 -10.11 -18.51 0.55
N SER A 178 -9.98 -17.35 -0.10
CA SER A 178 -10.91 -16.24 0.10
C SER A 178 -12.09 -16.38 -0.87
N LYS A 179 -13.27 -15.94 -0.45
CA LYS A 179 -14.43 -15.80 -1.36
C LYS A 179 -14.31 -14.56 -2.24
N PHE A 180 -13.71 -13.50 -1.70
CA PHE A 180 -13.49 -12.23 -2.38
C PHE A 180 -12.02 -11.83 -2.28
N LEU A 181 -11.55 -11.05 -3.25
CA LEU A 181 -10.24 -10.42 -3.16
C LEU A 181 -10.19 -9.41 -2.01
N LYS A 182 -8.97 -9.23 -1.49
CA LYS A 182 -8.68 -8.09 -0.62
C LYS A 182 -8.67 -6.80 -1.43
N SER A 183 -8.61 -5.67 -0.74
CA SER A 183 -8.44 -4.36 -1.36
C SER A 183 -7.24 -4.33 -2.31
N SER A 184 -7.35 -3.52 -3.36
CA SER A 184 -6.19 -3.11 -4.15
C SER A 184 -5.38 -2.06 -3.40
N ASP A 185 -4.10 -1.90 -3.73
CA ASP A 185 -3.26 -0.88 -3.09
C ASP A 185 -3.81 0.52 -3.32
N LEU A 186 -4.01 0.89 -4.59
CA LEU A 186 -4.59 2.17 -4.98
C LEU A 186 -5.71 1.98 -6.01
N TYR A 187 -6.60 2.96 -6.05
CA TYR A 187 -7.59 3.10 -7.10
C TYR A 187 -7.68 4.57 -7.52
N ILE A 188 -7.54 4.79 -8.83
CA ILE A 188 -7.60 6.10 -9.47
C ILE A 188 -9.01 6.25 -10.07
N PRO A 189 -9.93 7.01 -9.45
CA PRO A 189 -11.34 7.00 -9.85
C PRO A 189 -11.60 7.59 -11.24
N GLN A 190 -10.73 8.48 -11.70
CA GLN A 190 -10.76 9.05 -13.03
C GLN A 190 -9.34 8.97 -13.60
N PRO A 191 -9.10 8.18 -14.67
CA PRO A 191 -10.07 7.55 -15.58
C PRO A 191 -10.65 6.19 -15.13
N GLY A 192 -10.28 5.67 -13.94
CA GLY A 192 -10.84 4.41 -13.41
C GLY A 192 -9.93 3.20 -13.60
N PHE A 193 -8.75 3.19 -12.97
CA PHE A 193 -7.86 2.02 -12.93
C PHE A 193 -7.36 1.72 -11.52
N VAL A 194 -6.86 0.50 -11.35
CA VAL A 194 -6.19 0.03 -10.14
C VAL A 194 -4.68 0.13 -10.30
N VAL A 195 -3.99 0.46 -9.22
CA VAL A 195 -2.54 0.33 -9.10
C VAL A 195 -2.21 -0.68 -8.02
N GLU A 196 -1.35 -1.65 -8.35
CA GLU A 196 -0.77 -2.61 -7.40
C GLU A 196 0.73 -2.32 -7.22
N LEU A 197 1.18 -2.30 -5.97
CA LEU A 197 2.57 -2.04 -5.62
C LEU A 197 3.28 -3.35 -5.30
N ASP A 198 4.08 -3.83 -6.24
CA ASP A 198 4.69 -5.15 -6.17
C ASP A 198 6.01 -5.09 -5.38
N GLU A 199 5.99 -5.68 -4.19
CA GLU A 199 7.18 -6.01 -3.39
C GLU A 199 7.88 -7.29 -3.90
N SER A 200 9.08 -7.58 -3.41
CA SER A 200 9.88 -8.75 -3.83
C SER A 200 9.12 -10.08 -3.76
N GLN A 201 8.18 -10.25 -2.82
CA GLN A 201 7.35 -11.46 -2.70
C GLN A 201 6.37 -11.71 -3.86
N HIS A 202 6.09 -10.72 -4.71
CA HIS A 202 5.23 -10.88 -5.88
C HIS A 202 5.98 -11.49 -7.07
N PHE A 203 7.31 -11.46 -7.08
CA PHE A 203 8.14 -11.94 -8.18
C PHE A 203 8.59 -13.40 -7.95
N SER A 204 7.61 -14.31 -7.98
CA SER A 204 7.79 -15.75 -7.77
C SER A 204 7.64 -16.56 -9.06
N GLU A 205 8.06 -17.84 -9.04
CA GLU A 205 7.83 -18.76 -10.17
C GLU A 205 6.34 -18.97 -10.44
N ALA A 206 5.50 -19.02 -9.40
CA ALA A 206 4.04 -19.10 -9.58
C ALA A 206 3.51 -17.86 -10.32
N ARG A 207 4.04 -16.66 -10.00
CA ARG A 207 3.66 -15.44 -10.72
C ARG A 207 4.09 -15.50 -12.18
N LYS A 208 5.32 -15.93 -12.48
CA LYS A 208 5.79 -16.18 -13.86
C LYS A 208 4.85 -17.11 -14.61
N ILE A 209 4.48 -18.25 -14.02
CA ILE A 209 3.56 -19.22 -14.62
C ILE A 209 2.24 -18.55 -14.99
N SER A 210 1.67 -17.74 -14.09
CA SER A 210 0.42 -17.02 -14.38
C SER A 210 0.56 -16.07 -15.56
N LEU A 211 1.62 -15.25 -15.59
CA LEU A 211 1.86 -14.24 -16.61
C LEU A 211 2.09 -14.86 -18.01
N THR A 212 2.81 -15.97 -18.09
CA THR A 212 3.04 -16.69 -19.37
C THR A 212 1.75 -17.24 -19.99
N HIS A 213 0.71 -17.44 -19.17
CA HIS A 213 -0.61 -17.91 -19.63
C HIS A 213 -1.59 -16.77 -19.90
N TYR A 214 -1.19 -15.50 -19.81
CA TYR A 214 -2.07 -14.39 -20.15
C TYR A 214 -2.45 -14.43 -21.63
N PRO A 215 -3.73 -14.23 -21.98
CA PRO A 215 -4.15 -14.24 -23.36
C PRO A 215 -3.60 -13.01 -24.09
N LYS A 216 -3.19 -13.17 -25.35
CA LYS A 216 -2.54 -12.10 -26.14
C LYS A 216 -3.36 -10.80 -26.25
N GLY A 217 -4.67 -10.89 -26.13
CA GLY A 217 -5.59 -9.73 -26.20
C GLY A 217 -5.83 -9.02 -24.88
N LEU A 218 -5.32 -9.51 -23.75
CA LEU A 218 -5.49 -8.85 -22.46
C LEU A 218 -4.65 -7.58 -22.42
N LYS A 219 -5.32 -6.43 -22.26
CA LYS A 219 -4.65 -5.14 -22.07
C LYS A 219 -4.19 -5.01 -20.61
N THR A 220 -2.89 -4.78 -20.41
CA THR A 220 -2.28 -4.53 -19.09
C THR A 220 -1.68 -3.12 -19.04
N GLY A 221 -1.73 -2.48 -17.87
CA GLY A 221 -1.08 -1.19 -17.61
C GLY A 221 0.41 -1.32 -17.26
N PHE A 222 1.00 -2.50 -17.49
CA PHE A 222 2.40 -2.82 -17.23
C PHE A 222 2.92 -3.76 -18.32
N ASN A 223 4.25 -3.81 -18.47
CA ASN A 223 4.90 -4.71 -19.42
C ASN A 223 4.99 -6.13 -18.84
N VAL A 224 4.18 -7.06 -19.37
CA VAL A 224 4.11 -8.46 -18.91
C VAL A 224 5.47 -9.15 -18.99
N ASN A 225 6.23 -8.96 -20.08
CA ASN A 225 7.54 -9.58 -20.26
C ASN A 225 8.55 -9.05 -19.23
N LYS A 226 8.54 -7.75 -18.93
CA LYS A 226 9.36 -7.17 -17.87
C LYS A 226 9.06 -7.82 -16.51
N TRP A 227 7.79 -8.07 -16.19
CA TRP A 227 7.41 -8.75 -14.94
C TRP A 227 7.83 -10.23 -14.93
N ILE A 228 7.74 -10.93 -16.06
CA ILE A 228 8.25 -12.29 -16.21
C ILE A 228 9.77 -12.32 -15.94
N GLU A 229 10.54 -11.44 -16.57
CA GLU A 229 11.98 -11.34 -16.33
C GLU A 229 12.32 -11.02 -14.87
N GLN A 230 11.50 -10.20 -14.19
CA GLN A 230 11.69 -9.92 -12.77
C GLN A 230 11.44 -11.16 -11.90
N CYS A 231 10.44 -11.97 -12.24
CA CYS A 231 10.23 -13.26 -11.56
C CYS A 231 11.44 -14.20 -11.75
N GLU A 232 12.04 -14.22 -12.94
CA GLU A 232 13.25 -15.02 -13.22
C GLU A 232 14.50 -14.52 -12.49
N LYS A 233 14.62 -13.20 -12.30
CA LYS A 233 15.76 -12.58 -11.60
C LYS A 233 15.64 -12.72 -10.09
N ILE A 234 14.46 -12.48 -9.53
CA ILE A 234 14.23 -12.42 -8.09
C ILE A 234 13.98 -13.82 -7.51
N MET A 235 13.26 -14.68 -8.24
CA MET A 235 12.92 -16.05 -7.85
C MET A 235 12.40 -16.15 -6.41
N SER A 236 11.53 -15.22 -6.04
CA SER A 236 10.98 -15.18 -4.69
C SER A 236 10.18 -16.45 -4.40
N LYS A 237 10.23 -16.91 -3.15
CA LYS A 237 9.60 -18.15 -2.73
C LYS A 237 9.10 -18.05 -1.31
N ASP A 238 7.81 -18.30 -1.13
CA ASP A 238 7.17 -18.36 0.18
C ASP A 238 6.27 -19.59 0.23
N ASN A 239 6.78 -20.64 0.87
CA ASN A 239 6.09 -21.93 0.98
C ASN A 239 5.30 -22.06 2.28
N ASN A 240 4.99 -20.97 2.99
CA ASN A 240 4.23 -21.08 4.23
C ASN A 240 3.03 -20.13 4.28
N PRO A 241 1.79 -20.58 3.96
CA PRO A 241 1.44 -21.96 3.63
C PRO A 241 2.00 -22.40 2.26
N HIS A 242 2.05 -23.72 2.02
CA HIS A 242 2.72 -24.33 0.85
C HIS A 242 2.34 -23.71 -0.50
N ASP A 243 1.09 -23.26 -0.61
CA ASP A 243 0.39 -22.73 -1.78
C ASP A 243 0.36 -21.19 -1.84
N ARG A 244 1.14 -20.51 -1.00
CA ARG A 244 1.02 -19.06 -0.86
C ARG A 244 1.39 -18.32 -2.14
N ASP A 245 2.39 -18.78 -2.88
CA ASP A 245 2.76 -18.12 -4.13
C ASP A 245 1.72 -18.34 -5.24
N GLU A 246 1.11 -19.53 -5.34
CA GLU A 246 -0.02 -19.79 -6.25
C GLU A 246 -1.22 -18.92 -5.91
N GLN A 247 -1.52 -18.80 -4.61
CA GLN A 247 -2.58 -17.92 -4.13
C GLN A 247 -2.31 -16.45 -4.51
N ARG A 248 -1.08 -15.96 -4.28
CA ARG A 248 -0.70 -14.60 -4.66
C ARG A 248 -0.81 -14.41 -6.17
N ALA A 249 -0.22 -15.31 -6.96
CA ALA A 249 -0.25 -15.26 -8.42
C ALA A 249 -1.68 -15.26 -8.98
N TRP A 250 -2.57 -16.06 -8.39
CA TRP A 250 -3.98 -16.09 -8.77
C TRP A 250 -4.73 -14.79 -8.43
N TYR A 251 -4.54 -14.25 -7.23
CA TYR A 251 -5.18 -12.98 -6.86
C TYR A 251 -4.65 -11.81 -7.68
N ASP A 252 -3.37 -11.83 -8.02
CA ASP A 252 -2.75 -10.86 -8.93
C ASP A 252 -3.26 -11.02 -10.36
N THR A 253 -3.52 -12.25 -10.81
CA THR A 253 -4.20 -12.52 -12.08
C THR A 253 -5.59 -11.87 -12.11
N LEU A 254 -6.41 -12.11 -11.09
CA LEU A 254 -7.75 -11.55 -11.04
C LEU A 254 -7.75 -10.01 -11.00
N ARG A 255 -6.72 -9.39 -10.39
CA ARG A 255 -6.51 -7.93 -10.44
C ARG A 255 -6.17 -7.43 -11.84
N ASP A 256 -5.39 -8.19 -12.60
CA ASP A 256 -5.02 -7.80 -13.96
C ASP A 256 -6.17 -8.01 -14.96
N PHE A 257 -7.12 -8.90 -14.62
CA PHE A 257 -8.36 -9.10 -15.36
C PHE A 257 -9.47 -8.10 -15.00
N LEU A 258 -9.23 -7.16 -14.09
CA LEU A 258 -10.20 -6.12 -13.73
C LEU A 258 -10.78 -5.32 -14.91
N PRO A 259 -10.05 -5.06 -16.00
CA PRO A 259 -10.64 -4.45 -17.18
C PRO A 259 -11.82 -5.25 -17.74
N LEU A 260 -11.72 -6.58 -17.73
CA LEU A 260 -12.77 -7.47 -18.20
C LEU A 260 -13.85 -7.69 -17.13
N ILE A 261 -13.46 -7.79 -15.86
CA ILE A 261 -14.37 -8.11 -14.74
C ILE A 261 -15.22 -6.90 -14.33
N LYS A 262 -14.67 -5.69 -14.38
CA LYS A 262 -15.30 -4.46 -13.88
C LYS A 262 -15.42 -3.35 -14.94
N GLY A 263 -14.91 -3.55 -16.15
CA GLY A 263 -14.88 -2.49 -17.16
C GLY A 263 -13.91 -1.36 -16.82
N LEU A 264 -12.89 -1.63 -16.00
CA LEU A 264 -11.88 -0.64 -15.62
C LEU A 264 -10.83 -0.46 -16.72
N GLN A 265 -10.07 0.62 -16.63
CA GLN A 265 -8.85 0.79 -17.40
C GLN A 265 -7.79 -0.25 -16.95
N PRO A 266 -6.82 -0.60 -17.81
CA PRO A 266 -5.79 -1.61 -17.52
C PRO A 266 -5.11 -1.40 -16.17
N THR A 267 -5.01 -2.47 -15.37
CA THR A 267 -4.34 -2.44 -14.07
C THR A 267 -2.87 -2.08 -14.25
N VAL A 268 -2.42 -1.06 -13.54
CA VAL A 268 -1.02 -0.63 -13.50
C VAL A 268 -0.31 -1.36 -12.37
N ARG A 269 0.89 -1.86 -12.63
CA ARG A 269 1.74 -2.46 -11.61
C ARG A 269 3.03 -1.66 -11.50
N ILE A 270 3.47 -1.40 -10.27
CA ILE A 270 4.73 -0.72 -9.99
C ILE A 270 5.58 -1.62 -9.11
N SER A 271 6.75 -2.00 -9.60
CA SER A 271 7.76 -2.69 -8.79
C SER A 271 8.42 -1.69 -7.84
N LEU A 272 8.36 -1.99 -6.54
CA LEU A 272 9.07 -1.20 -5.52
C LEU A 272 10.60 -1.40 -5.55
N LEU A 273 11.10 -2.26 -6.44
CA LEU A 273 12.52 -2.56 -6.63
C LEU A 273 13.15 -1.81 -7.80
N ASP A 274 12.34 -1.22 -8.68
CA ASP A 274 12.82 -0.66 -9.96
C ASP A 274 13.49 0.69 -9.79
N TYR A 275 13.10 1.43 -8.76
CA TYR A 275 13.50 2.81 -8.61
C TYR A 275 13.49 3.23 -7.14
N THR A 276 14.35 4.19 -6.79
CA THR A 276 14.30 4.87 -5.50
C THR A 276 13.18 5.90 -5.52
N TRP A 277 11.91 5.45 -5.51
CA TRP A 277 10.75 6.34 -5.71
C TRP A 277 10.70 7.53 -4.73
N CYS A 278 11.26 7.38 -3.54
CA CYS A 278 11.31 8.43 -2.52
C CYS A 278 12.28 9.58 -2.83
N GLU A 279 13.03 9.51 -3.93
CA GLU A 279 13.86 10.62 -4.42
C GLU A 279 13.10 11.57 -5.34
N LEU A 280 11.91 11.18 -5.81
CA LEU A 280 11.10 12.04 -6.67
C LEU A 280 10.28 13.05 -5.84
N ASP A 281 10.10 14.26 -6.39
CA ASP A 281 9.30 15.33 -5.80
C ASP A 281 8.01 15.57 -6.59
N PRO A 282 6.82 15.33 -6.01
CA PRO A 282 5.54 15.52 -6.70
C PRO A 282 5.22 16.99 -7.03
N ASN A 283 6.00 17.95 -6.51
CA ASN A 283 5.85 19.37 -6.84
C ASN A 283 6.78 19.82 -7.98
N LYS A 284 7.65 18.93 -8.49
CA LYS A 284 8.51 19.21 -9.64
C LYS A 284 7.94 18.54 -10.89
N GLU A 285 7.71 19.35 -11.91
CA GLU A 285 7.14 18.88 -13.17
C GLU A 285 8.01 17.81 -13.83
N GLU A 286 9.34 17.97 -13.77
CA GLU A 286 10.27 16.99 -14.36
C GLU A 286 10.18 15.61 -13.69
N ASP A 287 10.02 15.57 -12.37
CA ASP A 287 9.90 14.32 -11.60
C ASP A 287 8.54 13.66 -11.84
N VAL A 288 7.48 14.46 -12.02
CA VAL A 288 6.13 13.97 -12.37
C VAL A 288 6.13 13.38 -13.78
N GLU A 289 6.76 14.03 -14.76
CA GLU A 289 6.87 13.50 -16.13
C GLU A 289 7.75 12.25 -16.19
N LEU A 290 8.86 12.23 -15.44
CA LEU A 290 9.67 11.03 -15.27
C LEU A 290 8.83 9.89 -14.69
N PHE A 291 8.09 10.15 -13.60
CA PHE A 291 7.23 9.15 -12.99
C PHE A 291 6.19 8.60 -13.99
N LYS A 292 5.50 9.48 -14.74
CA LYS A 292 4.58 9.06 -15.80
C LYS A 292 5.26 8.12 -16.79
N SER A 293 6.44 8.49 -17.31
CA SER A 293 7.16 7.68 -18.30
C SER A 293 7.57 6.28 -17.78
N LEU A 294 7.77 6.16 -16.46
CA LEU A 294 8.18 4.90 -15.82
C LEU A 294 7.00 3.96 -15.53
N VAL A 295 5.81 4.50 -15.22
CA VAL A 295 4.69 3.71 -14.69
C VAL A 295 3.44 3.71 -15.55
N LEU A 296 3.27 4.71 -16.43
CA LEU A 296 2.14 4.80 -17.35
C LEU A 296 2.68 4.51 -18.76
N ASN A 297 2.21 3.42 -19.37
CA ASN A 297 2.49 3.18 -20.78
C ASN A 297 1.87 4.32 -21.61
N ILE A 298 2.70 5.04 -22.36
CA ILE A 298 2.34 6.24 -23.14
C ILE A 298 1.19 5.94 -24.13
N ASP A 299 1.11 4.70 -24.65
CA ASP A 299 0.03 4.27 -25.55
C ASP A 299 -1.38 4.31 -24.91
N THR A 300 -1.47 4.33 -23.58
CA THR A 300 -2.77 4.46 -22.89
C THR A 300 -3.18 5.90 -22.62
N VAL A 301 -2.27 6.89 -22.64
CA VAL A 301 -2.60 8.26 -22.26
C VAL A 301 -2.95 9.13 -23.48
N ASP A 302 -2.26 8.94 -24.61
CA ASP A 302 -2.46 9.77 -25.81
C ASP A 302 -3.75 9.42 -26.60
N GLU A 303 -4.25 8.19 -26.50
CA GLU A 303 -5.60 7.84 -27.01
C GLU A 303 -6.73 8.33 -26.08
N GLN A 304 -6.42 8.84 -24.88
CA GLN A 304 -7.40 9.14 -23.82
C GLN A 304 -7.58 10.64 -23.52
N ILE A 305 -6.86 11.52 -24.22
CA ILE A 305 -7.02 12.99 -24.15
C ILE A 305 -7.64 13.57 -25.45
N ARG A 306 -7.97 12.72 -26.43
CA ARG A 306 -8.79 13.08 -27.61
C ARG A 306 -10.22 12.57 -27.44
#